data_AF-A0AAD4IM25-F1
#
_entry.id   AF-A0AAD4IM25-F1
#
_cell.length_a   1.000
_cell.length_b   1.000
_cell.length_c   1.000
_cell.angle_alpha   90.00
_cell.angle_beta   90.00
_cell.angle_gamma   90.00
#
_symmetry.space_group_name_H-M   'P 1'
#
loop_
_entity.id
_entity.type
_entity.pdbx_description
1 polymer ?
#
loop_
_entity_poly.entity_id
_entity_poly.type
_entity_poly.pdbx_seq_one_letter_code
_entity_poly.pdbx_strand_id
1 'polypeptide(L)'
;MRPRELGGLEELFQAYGIRYFTAAKIAELGFTVNTLLDMRDEELDEMMNSLCQIFRWDLLVGERYGIKAAVRAERRRLDEEEARRRHLLSGDASHALDALSQEGLSEEPVQQEKEAAGSGGGGVWEMVVAGGRKQRRRKNCSRGRSRMASMEEDDDEDDETEGAEDDENCGGGGGNERQREHPFIVTEPGEVARGKKNGLDYLFHLYEQCREFLIQVQNIAKERGEKCPTKVTNQVFRYAKKAGANYINKPKMRHYVHCYALHCLDEETSNVLRRAFKERGENVGAWRQACYKPLVAVAARQGWDIDAIFNAHPRLSIWYVPTKLRQLCHAERSSAAAAAAASSSITAAGVDHLPF
;
A
#
# COMPACT_ATOMS: atom_id res chain seq x y z
N MET A 1 -23.14 -25.35 -48.31
CA MET A 1 -22.69 -25.41 -46.89
C MET A 1 -23.22 -24.14 -46.21
N ARG A 2 -24.07 -24.28 -45.19
CA ARG A 2 -24.72 -23.14 -44.50
C ARG A 2 -23.67 -22.23 -43.85
N PRO A 3 -23.86 -20.90 -43.77
CA PRO A 3 -23.05 -20.06 -42.89
C PRO A 3 -23.31 -20.56 -41.47
N ARG A 4 -22.33 -21.22 -40.86
CA ARG A 4 -22.37 -21.46 -39.42
C ARG A 4 -22.35 -20.07 -38.79
N GLU A 5 -23.44 -19.75 -38.12
CA GLU A 5 -23.59 -18.57 -37.28
C GLU A 5 -22.27 -18.35 -36.53
N LEU A 6 -21.78 -17.11 -36.48
CA LEU A 6 -20.52 -16.74 -35.81
C LEU A 6 -20.56 -16.99 -34.29
N GLY A 7 -21.51 -17.77 -33.78
CA GLY A 7 -21.54 -18.33 -32.42
C GLY A 7 -21.47 -17.28 -31.32
N GLY A 8 -21.93 -16.06 -31.60
CA GLY A 8 -21.80 -14.91 -30.69
C GLY A 8 -20.39 -14.31 -30.59
N LEU A 9 -19.40 -14.82 -31.33
CA LEU A 9 -18.04 -14.26 -31.34
C LEU A 9 -18.01 -12.84 -31.92
N GLU A 10 -18.91 -12.52 -32.85
CA GLU A 10 -19.04 -11.17 -33.39
C GLU A 10 -19.44 -10.16 -32.29
N GLU A 11 -20.41 -10.52 -31.45
CA GLU A 11 -20.85 -9.70 -30.31
C GLU A 11 -19.75 -9.58 -29.25
N LEU A 12 -19.08 -10.69 -28.92
CA LEU A 12 -17.96 -10.71 -27.98
C LEU A 12 -16.83 -9.77 -28.40
N PHE A 13 -16.53 -9.70 -29.69
CA PHE A 13 -15.36 -9.01 -30.23
C PHE A 13 -15.62 -7.61 -30.80
N GLN A 14 -16.90 -7.21 -30.92
CA GLN A 14 -17.32 -5.96 -31.58
C GLN A 14 -16.61 -4.71 -31.03
N ALA A 15 -16.43 -4.62 -29.70
CA ALA A 15 -15.84 -3.47 -29.02
C ALA A 15 -14.30 -3.53 -28.88
N TYR A 16 -13.65 -4.59 -29.34
CA TYR A 16 -12.25 -4.90 -28.99
C TYR A 16 -11.26 -4.83 -30.17
N GLY A 17 -11.69 -4.26 -31.29
CA GLY A 17 -10.80 -3.98 -32.43
C GLY A 17 -10.32 -5.23 -33.17
N ILE A 18 -11.08 -6.32 -33.10
CA ILE A 18 -10.79 -7.58 -33.80
C ILE A 18 -11.48 -7.56 -35.16
N ARG A 19 -10.73 -7.86 -36.22
CA ARG A 19 -11.27 -7.82 -37.57
C ARG A 19 -12.26 -8.97 -37.75
N TYR A 20 -13.32 -8.71 -38.51
CA TYR A 20 -14.38 -9.70 -38.80
C TYR A 20 -13.81 -11.04 -39.27
N PHE A 21 -12.81 -10.98 -40.16
CA PHE A 21 -12.21 -12.18 -40.72
C PHE A 21 -11.42 -12.98 -39.67
N THR A 22 -10.78 -12.33 -38.69
CA THR A 22 -10.13 -12.98 -37.54
C THR A 22 -11.15 -13.71 -36.67
N ALA A 23 -12.28 -13.06 -36.35
CA ALA A 23 -13.37 -13.68 -35.60
C ALA A 23 -13.97 -14.89 -36.35
N ALA A 24 -14.18 -14.74 -37.66
CA ALA A 24 -14.66 -15.83 -38.52
C ALA A 24 -13.67 -17.00 -38.56
N LYS A 25 -12.35 -16.75 -38.56
CA LYS A 25 -11.35 -17.82 -38.53
C LYS A 25 -11.34 -18.57 -37.22
N ILE A 26 -11.49 -17.87 -36.10
CA ILE A 26 -11.62 -18.49 -34.77
C ILE A 26 -12.87 -19.38 -34.72
N ALA A 27 -14.00 -18.90 -35.26
CA ALA A 27 -15.23 -19.68 -35.37
C ALA A 27 -15.09 -20.89 -36.32
N GLU A 28 -14.37 -20.76 -37.43
CA GLU A 28 -14.08 -21.84 -38.38
C GLU A 28 -13.27 -22.98 -37.73
N LEU A 29 -12.36 -22.63 -36.81
CA LEU A 29 -11.58 -23.59 -36.03
C LEU A 29 -12.39 -24.25 -34.90
N GLY A 30 -13.66 -23.91 -34.76
CA GLY A 30 -14.58 -24.54 -33.79
C GLY A 30 -14.56 -23.91 -32.41
N PHE A 31 -13.86 -22.79 -32.21
CA PHE A 31 -13.93 -22.05 -30.95
C PHE A 31 -15.28 -21.36 -30.81
N THR A 32 -15.95 -21.61 -29.69
CA THR A 32 -17.18 -20.92 -29.29
C THR A 32 -16.89 -19.88 -28.22
N VAL A 33 -17.84 -18.97 -27.96
CA VAL A 33 -17.73 -18.00 -26.85
C VAL A 33 -17.48 -18.73 -25.53
N ASN A 34 -18.24 -19.78 -25.22
CA ASN A 34 -18.05 -20.57 -23.99
C ASN A 34 -16.64 -21.19 -23.92
N THR A 35 -16.14 -21.75 -25.02
CA THR A 35 -14.78 -22.32 -25.07
C THR A 35 -13.73 -21.27 -24.73
N LEU A 36 -13.84 -20.06 -25.30
CA LEU A 36 -12.93 -18.96 -25.01
C LEU A 36 -13.04 -18.47 -23.56
N LEU A 37 -14.27 -18.46 -23.00
CA LEU A 37 -14.54 -18.09 -21.62
C LEU A 37 -14.06 -19.10 -20.60
N ASP A 38 -13.77 -20.34 -20.99
CA ASP A 38 -13.20 -21.37 -20.11
C ASP A 38 -11.65 -21.40 -20.16
N MET A 39 -11.03 -20.84 -21.20
CA MET A 39 -9.57 -20.87 -21.41
C MET A 39 -8.77 -19.84 -20.61
N ARG A 40 -7.74 -20.26 -19.88
CA ARG A 40 -6.84 -19.33 -19.16
C ARG A 40 -6.11 -18.39 -20.11
N ASP A 41 -5.59 -17.28 -19.58
CA ASP A 41 -4.89 -16.27 -20.38
C ASP A 41 -3.70 -16.87 -21.15
N GLU A 42 -3.01 -17.84 -20.53
CA GLU A 42 -1.91 -18.58 -21.15
C GLU A 42 -2.39 -19.46 -22.33
N GLU A 43 -3.55 -20.11 -22.19
CA GLU A 43 -4.16 -20.96 -23.22
C GLU A 43 -4.66 -20.13 -24.40
N LEU A 44 -5.16 -18.91 -24.14
CA LEU A 44 -5.49 -17.94 -25.19
C LEU A 44 -4.23 -17.51 -25.95
N ASP A 45 -3.11 -17.31 -25.26
CA ASP A 45 -1.83 -16.99 -25.89
C ASP A 45 -1.32 -18.15 -26.78
N GLU A 46 -1.43 -19.40 -26.31
CA GLU A 46 -1.11 -20.60 -27.10
C GLU A 46 -2.00 -20.77 -28.33
N MET A 47 -3.31 -20.52 -28.20
CA MET A 47 -4.24 -20.51 -29.34
C MET A 47 -3.88 -19.42 -30.36
N MET A 48 -3.62 -18.19 -29.92
CA MET A 48 -3.21 -17.09 -30.82
C MET A 48 -1.86 -17.38 -31.50
N ASN A 49 -0.95 -18.06 -30.81
CA ASN A 49 0.32 -18.48 -31.41
C ASN A 49 0.11 -19.62 -32.41
N SER A 50 -0.79 -20.57 -32.13
CA SER A 50 -1.19 -21.62 -33.07
C SER A 50 -1.84 -21.06 -34.34
N LEU A 51 -2.67 -20.03 -34.21
CA LEU A 51 -3.23 -19.27 -35.34
C LEU A 51 -2.14 -18.68 -36.24
N CYS A 52 -1.11 -18.06 -35.66
CA CYS A 52 -0.01 -17.48 -36.42
C CYS A 52 0.94 -18.51 -37.01
N GLN A 53 1.28 -19.57 -36.26
CA GLN A 53 2.31 -20.54 -36.66
C GLN A 53 1.76 -21.62 -37.59
N ILE A 54 0.59 -22.17 -37.28
CA ILE A 54 0.01 -23.31 -38.01
C ILE A 54 -0.83 -22.81 -39.18
N PHE A 55 -1.70 -21.82 -38.93
CA PHE A 55 -2.63 -21.31 -39.93
C PHE A 55 -2.10 -20.11 -40.71
N ARG A 56 -0.86 -19.69 -40.44
CA ARG A 56 -0.19 -18.52 -41.04
C ARG A 56 -1.07 -17.26 -41.01
N TRP A 57 -1.84 -17.11 -39.94
CA TRP A 57 -2.78 -16.00 -39.78
C TRP A 57 -2.08 -14.80 -39.17
N ASP A 58 -2.07 -13.67 -39.87
CA ASP A 58 -1.41 -12.46 -39.38
C ASP A 58 -2.31 -11.71 -38.38
N LEU A 59 -2.12 -11.99 -37.10
CA LEU A 59 -2.78 -11.29 -35.99
C LEU A 59 -2.03 -10.01 -35.64
N LEU A 60 -2.70 -8.87 -35.76
CA LEU A 60 -2.14 -7.60 -35.33
C LEU A 60 -1.93 -7.61 -33.81
N VAL A 61 -0.94 -6.85 -33.33
CA VAL A 61 -0.67 -6.71 -31.90
C VAL A 61 -1.93 -6.26 -31.14
N GLY A 62 -2.68 -5.32 -31.71
CA GLY A 62 -3.96 -4.86 -31.15
C GLY A 62 -5.02 -5.95 -31.05
N GLU A 63 -5.11 -6.85 -32.03
CA GLU A 63 -6.07 -7.96 -32.01
C GLU A 63 -5.72 -8.98 -30.92
N ARG A 64 -4.43 -9.24 -30.69
CA ARG A 64 -3.98 -10.14 -29.62
C ARG A 64 -4.37 -9.64 -28.23
N TYR A 65 -4.23 -8.34 -28.00
CA TYR A 65 -4.72 -7.73 -26.77
C TYR A 65 -6.25 -7.66 -26.72
N GLY A 66 -6.89 -7.39 -27.86
CA GLY A 66 -8.33 -7.33 -28.02
C GLY A 66 -9.02 -8.65 -27.64
N ILE A 67 -8.52 -9.79 -28.11
CA ILE A 67 -9.10 -11.12 -27.81
C ILE A 67 -9.06 -11.38 -26.31
N LYS A 68 -7.92 -11.13 -25.66
CA LYS A 68 -7.80 -11.28 -24.19
C LYS A 68 -8.68 -10.29 -23.43
N ALA A 69 -8.77 -9.05 -23.90
CA ALA A 69 -9.61 -8.03 -23.28
C ALA A 69 -11.10 -8.38 -23.36
N ALA A 70 -11.56 -8.89 -24.50
CA ALA A 70 -12.94 -9.33 -24.71
C ALA A 70 -13.32 -10.47 -23.76
N VAL A 71 -12.50 -11.53 -23.70
CA VAL A 71 -12.73 -12.68 -22.81
C VAL A 71 -12.74 -12.25 -21.34
N ARG A 72 -11.79 -11.40 -20.92
CA ARG A 72 -11.73 -10.89 -19.54
C ARG A 72 -12.89 -9.98 -19.17
N ALA A 73 -13.42 -9.23 -20.13
CA ALA A 73 -14.59 -8.38 -19.89
C ALA A 73 -15.86 -9.21 -19.78
N GLU A 74 -16.02 -10.20 -20.65
CA GLU A 74 -17.20 -11.06 -20.65
C GLU A 74 -17.24 -11.99 -19.43
N ARG A 75 -16.09 -12.50 -18.96
CA ARG A 75 -15.99 -13.18 -17.65
C ARG A 75 -16.48 -12.32 -16.50
N ARG A 76 -16.04 -11.06 -16.45
CA ARG A 76 -16.50 -10.12 -15.41
C ARG A 76 -18.01 -9.85 -15.50
N ARG A 77 -18.57 -9.77 -16.71
CA ARG A 77 -20.01 -9.60 -16.93
C ARG A 77 -20.79 -10.80 -16.40
N LEU A 78 -20.32 -12.02 -16.69
CA LEU A 78 -20.96 -13.25 -16.21
C LEU A 78 -20.85 -13.42 -14.69
N ASP A 79 -19.70 -13.10 -14.09
CA ASP A 79 -19.53 -13.12 -12.64
C ASP A 79 -20.50 -12.14 -11.94
N GLU A 80 -20.71 -10.94 -12.51
CA GLU A 80 -21.68 -9.97 -12.01
C GLU A 80 -23.14 -10.43 -12.19
N GLU A 81 -23.46 -11.07 -13.32
CA GLU A 81 -24.79 -11.64 -13.58
C GLU A 81 -25.09 -12.84 -12.67
N GLU A 82 -24.12 -13.70 -12.43
CA GLU A 82 -24.23 -14.83 -11.50
C GLU A 82 -24.33 -14.35 -10.06
N ALA A 83 -23.58 -13.31 -9.67
CA ALA A 83 -23.73 -12.67 -8.37
C ALA A 83 -25.14 -12.09 -8.18
N ARG A 84 -25.73 -11.47 -9.21
CA ARG A 84 -27.12 -11.00 -9.19
C ARG A 84 -28.13 -12.14 -9.09
N ARG A 85 -27.93 -13.25 -9.83
CA ARG A 85 -28.79 -14.44 -9.69
C ARG A 85 -28.69 -15.07 -8.31
N ARG A 86 -27.48 -15.14 -7.73
CA ARG A 86 -27.27 -15.59 -6.34
C ARG A 86 -27.94 -14.68 -5.31
N HIS A 87 -27.96 -13.36 -5.54
CA HIS A 87 -28.70 -12.41 -4.68
C HIS A 87 -30.22 -12.56 -4.81
N LEU A 88 -30.74 -12.86 -6.00
CA LEU A 88 -32.18 -13.08 -6.22
C LEU A 88 -32.68 -14.41 -5.62
N LEU A 89 -31.84 -15.45 -5.59
CA LEU A 89 -32.18 -16.75 -4.99
C LEU A 89 -31.97 -16.80 -3.46
N SER A 90 -31.25 -15.83 -2.88
CA SER A 90 -31.03 -15.69 -1.43
C SER A 90 -31.96 -14.64 -0.78
N GLY A 91 -32.93 -14.11 -1.54
CA GLY A 91 -33.79 -12.99 -1.15
C GLY A 91 -35.13 -13.37 -0.51
N ASP A 92 -35.38 -14.65 -0.22
CA ASP A 92 -36.69 -15.11 0.29
C ASP A 92 -36.55 -15.73 1.69
N ALA A 93 -36.20 -14.91 2.69
CA ALA A 93 -36.38 -15.26 4.12
C ALA A 93 -36.21 -14.12 5.14
N SER A 94 -35.71 -12.91 4.82
CA SER A 94 -35.20 -12.06 5.93
C SER A 94 -35.29 -10.53 5.79
N HIS A 95 -36.20 -9.97 4.97
CA HIS A 95 -36.34 -8.51 4.89
C HIS A 95 -37.79 -8.02 4.92
N ALA A 96 -38.59 -8.48 5.89
CA ALA A 96 -39.98 -8.05 6.04
C ALA A 96 -40.36 -7.39 7.38
N LEU A 97 -39.44 -7.12 8.32
CA LEU A 97 -39.83 -6.53 9.62
C LEU A 97 -38.85 -5.51 10.22
N ASP A 98 -38.21 -4.66 9.41
CA ASP A 98 -37.38 -3.57 9.98
C ASP A 98 -37.38 -2.29 9.13
N ALA A 99 -38.59 -1.79 8.80
CA ALA A 99 -38.73 -0.55 8.05
C ALA A 99 -39.95 0.30 8.48
N LEU A 100 -40.35 0.24 9.76
CA LEU A 100 -41.34 1.17 10.33
C LEU A 100 -41.03 1.46 11.82
N SER A 101 -39.99 2.24 12.09
CA SER A 101 -39.96 3.13 13.28
C SER A 101 -38.72 4.01 13.24
N GLN A 102 -38.82 5.15 12.57
CA GLN A 102 -38.03 6.32 12.93
C GLN A 102 -38.79 7.58 12.55
N GLU A 103 -39.54 8.11 13.51
CA GLU A 103 -40.02 9.48 13.52
C GLU A 103 -40.40 9.85 14.95
N GLY A 104 -39.77 10.90 15.49
CA GLY A 104 -40.37 11.70 16.56
C GLY A 104 -39.72 11.67 17.94
N LEU A 105 -38.77 12.60 18.15
CA LEU A 105 -38.75 13.60 19.24
C LEU A 105 -38.80 13.18 20.75
N SER A 106 -37.85 13.79 21.47
CA SER A 106 -37.96 14.42 22.81
C SER A 106 -37.62 13.65 24.10
N GLU A 107 -36.81 14.34 24.92
CA GLU A 107 -36.64 14.35 26.39
C GLU A 107 -35.93 13.19 27.14
N GLU A 108 -34.82 13.54 27.82
CA GLU A 108 -34.32 12.92 29.06
C GLU A 108 -35.39 13.04 30.19
N PRO A 109 -35.33 12.36 31.36
CA PRO A 109 -34.27 11.52 31.96
C PRO A 109 -34.83 10.18 32.56
N VAL A 110 -33.99 9.39 33.25
CA VAL A 110 -34.23 8.68 34.54
C VAL A 110 -33.40 7.38 34.66
N GLN A 111 -32.57 7.39 35.70
CA GLN A 111 -32.05 6.31 36.56
C GLN A 111 -32.57 4.87 36.27
N GLN A 112 -31.66 3.88 36.27
CA GLN A 112 -31.34 3.09 37.48
C GLN A 112 -30.53 1.82 37.17
N GLU A 113 -29.48 1.66 37.97
CA GLU A 113 -28.68 0.50 38.37
C GLU A 113 -29.18 -0.91 38.01
N LYS A 114 -28.25 -1.78 37.55
CA LYS A 114 -27.94 -3.03 38.27
C LYS A 114 -26.65 -3.70 37.79
N GLU A 115 -25.72 -3.86 38.73
CA GLU A 115 -24.56 -4.76 38.67
C GLU A 115 -24.98 -6.24 38.74
N ALA A 116 -24.15 -7.15 38.21
CA ALA A 116 -23.69 -8.35 38.93
C ALA A 116 -22.71 -9.19 38.10
N ALA A 117 -21.56 -9.47 38.72
CA ALA A 117 -20.78 -10.74 38.78
C ALA A 117 -20.65 -11.60 37.49
N GLY A 118 -19.46 -12.00 37.04
CA GLY A 118 -18.31 -12.47 37.80
C GLY A 118 -18.04 -13.96 37.48
N SER A 119 -16.77 -14.37 37.48
CA SER A 119 -16.24 -15.74 37.32
C SER A 119 -15.96 -16.17 35.86
N GLY A 120 -14.76 -16.63 35.44
CA GLY A 120 -13.56 -17.03 36.19
C GLY A 120 -13.15 -18.45 35.78
N GLY A 121 -12.04 -18.58 35.04
CA GLY A 121 -11.21 -19.80 34.89
C GLY A 121 -11.80 -20.92 34.00
N GLY A 122 -11.05 -21.67 33.20
CA GLY A 122 -9.61 -21.79 33.01
C GLY A 122 -9.28 -23.20 32.51
N GLY A 123 -8.44 -23.29 31.48
CA GLY A 123 -7.46 -24.38 31.29
C GLY A 123 -7.62 -25.26 30.05
N VAL A 124 -6.74 -25.11 29.03
CA VAL A 124 -5.52 -25.92 28.69
C VAL A 124 -5.92 -27.31 28.07
N TRP A 125 -5.40 -27.90 26.98
CA TRP A 125 -4.05 -28.03 26.38
C TRP A 125 -4.14 -28.40 24.88
N GLU A 126 -3.10 -28.01 24.12
CA GLU A 126 -2.43 -28.73 23.01
C GLU A 126 -3.21 -29.00 21.69
N MET A 127 -2.65 -28.95 20.46
CA MET A 127 -1.27 -28.88 19.94
C MET A 127 -1.35 -28.59 18.42
N VAL A 128 -0.21 -28.21 17.81
CA VAL A 128 0.18 -28.35 16.39
C VAL A 128 -0.02 -27.16 15.40
N VAL A 129 1.04 -26.34 15.33
CA VAL A 129 1.90 -25.99 14.16
C VAL A 129 1.31 -25.32 12.90
N ALA A 130 1.94 -24.17 12.58
CA ALA A 130 2.20 -23.51 11.28
C ALA A 130 0.98 -23.11 10.43
N GLY A 131 0.65 -21.83 10.29
CA GLY A 131 1.45 -20.80 9.59
C GLY A 131 0.51 -20.23 8.52
N GLY A 132 0.08 -18.97 8.53
CA GLY A 132 0.90 -17.79 8.26
C GLY A 132 0.24 -16.93 7.16
N ARG A 133 -0.23 -15.74 7.55
CA ARG A 133 -0.17 -14.45 6.81
C ARG A 133 -0.84 -14.35 5.41
N LYS A 134 -1.85 -13.48 5.32
CA LYS A 134 -1.89 -12.17 4.58
C LYS A 134 -3.35 -11.86 4.21
N GLN A 135 -3.99 -10.86 4.80
CA GLN A 135 -3.81 -9.43 4.49
C GLN A 135 -3.83 -9.14 2.98
N ARG A 136 -4.93 -8.59 2.48
CA ARG A 136 -4.89 -7.43 1.57
C ARG A 136 -6.23 -6.72 1.44
N ARG A 137 -6.25 -5.51 2.02
CA ARG A 137 -7.16 -4.42 1.74
C ARG A 137 -6.97 -3.90 0.31
N ARG A 138 -8.11 -3.58 -0.30
CA ARG A 138 -8.46 -2.39 -1.14
C ARG A 138 -7.73 -2.21 -2.48
N LYS A 139 -8.52 -2.09 -3.55
CA LYS A 139 -8.96 -0.78 -4.09
C LYS A 139 -9.86 -0.99 -5.31
N ASN A 140 -11.01 -0.33 -5.34
CA ASN A 140 -11.37 0.52 -6.46
C ASN A 140 -12.50 1.48 -6.05
N CYS A 141 -12.17 2.77 -6.03
CA CYS A 141 -13.13 3.85 -6.22
C CYS A 141 -12.81 4.46 -7.58
N SER A 142 -13.79 4.51 -8.48
CA SER A 142 -14.05 5.68 -9.33
C SER A 142 -15.29 5.41 -10.18
N ARG A 143 -16.33 6.22 -9.97
CA ARG A 143 -17.14 6.90 -11.00
C ARG A 143 -18.23 7.70 -10.29
N GLY A 144 -18.09 9.02 -10.32
CA GLY A 144 -19.05 9.97 -9.75
C GLY A 144 -20.06 10.49 -10.77
N ARG A 145 -21.14 11.09 -10.24
CA ARG A 145 -22.06 12.16 -10.72
C ARG A 145 -23.37 12.04 -9.91
N SER A 146 -24.06 13.04 -9.37
CA SER A 146 -24.00 14.52 -9.42
C SER A 146 -25.14 15.13 -8.53
N ARG A 147 -24.96 16.37 -8.02
CA ARG A 147 -25.97 17.39 -7.56
C ARG A 147 -26.67 17.13 -6.20
N MET A 148 -26.99 18.08 -5.29
CA MET A 148 -27.05 19.56 -5.27
C MET A 148 -27.19 20.09 -3.80
N ALA A 149 -26.68 21.31 -3.55
CA ALA A 149 -27.17 22.39 -2.65
C ALA A 149 -27.09 22.36 -1.09
N SER A 150 -26.30 23.30 -0.54
CA SER A 150 -26.68 24.38 0.41
C SER A 150 -26.02 24.44 1.80
N MET A 151 -25.48 25.64 2.09
CA MET A 151 -25.28 26.34 3.37
C MET A 151 -23.96 26.20 4.14
N GLU A 152 -23.57 27.35 4.70
CA GLU A 152 -22.24 27.86 5.08
C GLU A 152 -21.66 27.26 6.37
N GLU A 153 -20.33 27.09 6.45
CA GLU A 153 -19.46 27.40 7.62
C GLU A 153 -17.98 27.12 7.28
N ASP A 154 -17.08 28.01 7.71
CA ASP A 154 -15.63 28.08 7.46
C ASP A 154 -14.86 26.78 7.81
N ASP A 155 -14.12 26.21 6.84
CA ASP A 155 -12.90 25.43 7.12
C ASP A 155 -11.96 25.46 5.89
N ASP A 156 -10.68 25.82 6.10
CA ASP A 156 -9.63 25.97 5.09
C ASP A 156 -9.22 24.61 4.47
N GLU A 157 -9.95 24.12 3.46
CA GLU A 157 -9.51 23.04 2.56
C GLU A 157 -8.96 23.63 1.24
N ASP A 158 -7.62 23.73 1.15
CA ASP A 158 -6.90 24.11 -0.07
C ASP A 158 -7.12 23.06 -1.17
N ASP A 159 -7.80 23.51 -2.23
CA ASP A 159 -8.44 22.77 -3.32
C ASP A 159 -7.41 22.20 -4.32
N GLU A 160 -7.52 20.90 -4.59
CA GLU A 160 -6.76 20.18 -5.64
C GLU A 160 -7.40 20.47 -7.02
N THR A 161 -7.20 21.67 -7.53
CA THR A 161 -7.45 22.00 -8.94
C THR A 161 -6.12 21.97 -9.71
N GLU A 162 -5.73 20.78 -10.19
CA GLU A 162 -4.62 20.61 -11.13
C GLU A 162 -5.02 21.21 -12.49
N GLY A 163 -4.61 22.47 -12.70
CA GLY A 163 -4.65 23.15 -13.98
C GLY A 163 -3.86 22.36 -15.02
N ALA A 164 -4.54 22.03 -16.12
CA ALA A 164 -3.91 21.53 -17.33
C ALA A 164 -3.05 22.65 -17.93
N GLU A 165 -1.74 22.52 -17.80
CA GLU A 165 -0.79 23.39 -18.49
C GLU A 165 0.00 22.55 -19.49
N ASP A 166 -0.37 22.79 -20.74
CA ASP A 166 0.17 22.39 -22.02
C ASP A 166 1.70 22.28 -22.04
N ASP A 167 2.22 21.07 -22.29
CA ASP A 167 3.65 20.86 -22.58
C ASP A 167 3.77 20.48 -24.07
N GLU A 168 3.42 21.43 -24.94
CA GLU A 168 3.77 21.38 -26.35
C GLU A 168 5.26 21.76 -26.51
N ASN A 169 6.17 20.78 -26.37
CA ASN A 169 7.39 20.80 -27.19
C ASN A 169 8.09 19.42 -27.30
N CYS A 170 8.13 18.95 -28.55
CA CYS A 170 9.13 18.07 -29.17
C CYS A 170 9.47 16.71 -28.54
N GLY A 171 8.85 15.67 -29.11
CA GLY A 171 9.54 14.82 -30.10
C GLY A 171 10.70 13.95 -29.59
N GLY A 172 10.41 12.68 -29.35
CA GLY A 172 11.46 11.67 -29.21
C GLY A 172 10.92 10.36 -28.64
N GLY A 173 10.50 9.46 -29.53
CA GLY A 173 10.13 8.10 -29.18
C GLY A 173 11.29 7.39 -28.46
N GLY A 174 11.13 7.21 -27.16
CA GLY A 174 11.99 6.40 -26.33
C GLY A 174 11.16 5.94 -25.15
N GLY A 175 10.61 4.73 -25.24
CA GLY A 175 10.02 4.06 -24.09
C GLY A 175 11.10 3.93 -23.03
N ASN A 176 11.16 4.91 -22.12
CA ASN A 176 12.06 4.85 -20.98
C ASN A 176 11.42 3.87 -20.00
N GLU A 177 11.61 2.58 -20.30
CA GLU A 177 11.27 1.47 -19.43
C GLU A 177 11.75 1.87 -18.04
N ARG A 178 10.82 2.01 -17.09
CA ARG A 178 11.18 2.35 -15.71
C ARG A 178 12.10 1.24 -15.24
N GLN A 179 13.41 1.45 -15.30
CA GLN A 179 14.42 0.50 -14.88
C GLN A 179 14.13 0.19 -13.42
N ARG A 180 13.48 -0.96 -13.19
CA ARG A 180 13.02 -1.34 -11.88
C ARG A 180 14.25 -1.61 -11.05
N GLU A 181 14.48 -0.77 -10.05
CA GLU A 181 15.66 -0.89 -9.21
C GLU A 181 15.82 -2.29 -8.63
N HIS A 182 17.08 -2.69 -8.51
CA HIS A 182 17.43 -3.94 -7.86
C HIS A 182 16.94 -3.93 -6.40
N PRO A 183 16.38 -5.05 -5.92
CA PRO A 183 15.91 -5.13 -4.54
C PRO A 183 17.09 -5.03 -3.57
N PHE A 184 16.84 -4.41 -2.42
CA PHE A 184 17.84 -4.32 -1.35
C PHE A 184 18.08 -5.69 -0.70
N ILE A 185 19.31 -5.89 -0.23
CA ILE A 185 19.69 -6.98 0.66
C ILE A 185 20.35 -6.41 1.92
N VAL A 186 20.33 -7.17 3.01
CA VAL A 186 21.03 -6.77 4.24
C VAL A 186 22.54 -6.93 3.97
N THR A 187 23.27 -5.83 4.05
CA THR A 187 24.74 -5.80 3.91
C THR A 187 25.37 -5.26 5.18
N GLU A 188 26.60 -5.71 5.44
CA GLU A 188 27.46 -5.11 6.44
C GLU A 188 27.86 -3.68 6.07
N PRO A 189 28.25 -2.85 7.06
CA PRO A 189 28.78 -1.51 6.80
C PRO A 189 30.00 -1.58 5.88
N GLY A 190 29.95 -0.89 4.74
CA GLY A 190 31.02 -0.87 3.74
C GLY A 190 31.02 -2.07 2.79
N GLU A 191 30.10 -3.02 2.94
CA GLU A 191 29.98 -4.16 2.03
C GLU A 191 29.16 -3.80 0.78
N VAL A 192 29.77 -4.01 -0.38
CA VAL A 192 29.09 -3.89 -1.66
C VAL A 192 28.23 -5.14 -1.89
N ALA A 193 26.94 -4.92 -2.13
CA ALA A 193 26.02 -6.00 -2.48
C ALA A 193 26.48 -6.72 -3.77
N ARG A 194 26.54 -8.05 -3.73
CA ARG A 194 26.92 -8.87 -4.89
C ARG A 194 25.73 -9.08 -5.83
N GLY A 195 26.01 -9.06 -7.14
CA GLY A 195 25.04 -9.35 -8.19
C GLY A 195 24.02 -8.21 -8.43
N LYS A 196 22.83 -8.57 -8.95
CA LYS A 196 21.73 -7.62 -9.25
C LYS A 196 20.95 -7.22 -7.98
N LYS A 197 21.67 -6.71 -6.96
CA LYS A 197 21.14 -6.36 -5.63
C LYS A 197 21.77 -5.05 -5.15
N ASN A 198 21.01 -4.28 -4.37
CA ASN A 198 21.50 -3.05 -3.75
C ASN A 198 21.82 -3.27 -2.26
N GLY A 199 22.89 -2.66 -1.78
CA GLY A 199 23.27 -2.71 -0.36
C GLY A 199 22.51 -1.69 0.49
N LEU A 200 22.61 -1.83 1.82
CA LEU A 200 22.01 -0.89 2.76
C LEU A 200 22.75 0.45 2.82
N ASP A 201 24.06 0.46 2.55
CA ASP A 201 24.82 1.73 2.48
C ASP A 201 24.35 2.57 1.28
N TYR A 202 24.05 1.93 0.15
CA TYR A 202 23.43 2.62 -0.99
C TYR A 202 22.06 3.18 -0.60
N LEU A 203 21.25 2.43 0.15
CA LEU A 203 19.97 2.93 0.67
C LEU A 203 20.16 4.19 1.52
N PHE A 204 21.14 4.23 2.42
CA PHE A 204 21.42 5.42 3.25
C PHE A 204 21.95 6.58 2.43
N HIS A 205 22.78 6.32 1.44
CA HIS A 205 23.25 7.33 0.51
C HIS A 205 22.10 8.00 -0.28
N LEU A 206 21.03 7.27 -0.61
CA LEU A 206 19.84 7.88 -1.22
C LEU A 206 19.17 8.94 -0.32
N TYR A 207 19.27 8.83 1.01
CA TYR A 207 18.77 9.86 1.93
C TYR A 207 19.65 11.11 1.92
N GLU A 208 20.97 10.93 1.78
CA GLU A 208 21.91 12.04 1.64
C GLU A 208 21.68 12.79 0.33
N GLN A 209 21.48 12.08 -0.78
CA GLN A 209 21.10 12.70 -2.05
C GLN A 209 19.77 13.47 -1.94
N CYS A 210 18.76 12.91 -1.26
CA CYS A 210 17.51 13.64 -1.00
C CYS A 210 17.73 14.94 -0.20
N ARG A 211 18.71 14.96 0.71
CA ARG A 211 19.09 16.17 1.44
C ARG A 211 19.72 17.21 0.52
N GLU A 212 20.59 16.81 -0.39
CA GLU A 212 21.17 17.71 -1.39
C GLU A 212 20.09 18.32 -2.29
N PHE A 213 19.15 17.49 -2.76
CA PHE A 213 18.00 17.99 -3.54
C PHE A 213 17.13 18.95 -2.75
N LEU A 214 16.92 18.71 -1.44
CA LEU A 214 16.20 19.65 -0.60
C LEU A 214 16.94 20.99 -0.52
N ILE A 215 18.27 20.99 -0.32
CA ILE A 215 19.07 22.23 -0.27
C ILE A 215 18.96 23.00 -1.59
N GLN A 216 19.02 22.31 -2.74
CA GLN A 216 18.83 22.93 -4.05
C GLN A 216 17.44 23.56 -4.19
N VAL A 217 16.39 22.84 -3.80
CA VAL A 217 15.01 23.37 -3.83
C VAL A 217 14.85 24.56 -2.87
N GLN A 218 15.47 24.52 -1.70
CA GLN A 218 15.47 25.64 -0.75
C GLN A 218 16.17 26.87 -1.33
N ASN A 219 17.30 26.70 -2.02
CA ASN A 219 18.01 27.81 -2.65
C ASN A 219 17.19 28.44 -3.78
N ILE A 220 16.57 27.61 -4.64
CA ILE A 220 15.68 28.09 -5.71
C ILE A 220 14.47 28.84 -5.12
N ALA A 221 13.86 28.32 -4.05
CA ALA A 221 12.73 29.00 -3.39
C ALA A 221 13.15 30.35 -2.79
N LYS A 222 14.34 30.44 -2.19
CA LYS A 222 14.89 31.69 -1.66
C LYS A 222 15.17 32.72 -2.77
N GLU A 223 15.73 32.29 -3.90
CA GLU A 223 16.00 33.16 -5.05
C GLU A 223 14.71 33.69 -5.67
N ARG A 224 13.62 32.90 -5.66
CA ARG A 224 12.30 33.27 -6.18
C ARG A 224 11.42 34.04 -5.19
N GLY A 225 11.81 34.12 -3.92
CA GLY A 225 10.98 34.70 -2.86
C GLY A 225 9.78 33.84 -2.45
N GLU A 226 9.80 32.54 -2.76
CA GLU A 226 8.75 31.58 -2.41
C GLU A 226 8.97 30.99 -1.00
N LYS A 227 7.93 30.36 -0.43
CA LYS A 227 8.02 29.69 0.88
C LYS A 227 9.06 28.56 0.84
N CYS A 228 10.15 28.74 1.58
CA CYS A 228 11.24 27.77 1.66
C CYS A 228 10.82 26.49 2.40
N PRO A 229 10.82 25.30 1.76
CA PRO A 229 10.42 24.06 2.42
C PRO A 229 11.48 23.63 3.44
N THR A 230 11.07 23.32 4.67
CA THR A 230 11.99 22.87 5.75
C THR A 230 12.14 21.35 5.82
N LYS A 231 11.21 20.61 5.21
CA LYS A 231 11.18 19.15 5.17
C LYS A 231 11.15 18.63 3.73
N VAL A 232 11.44 17.35 3.55
CA VAL A 232 11.37 16.67 2.24
C VAL A 232 9.90 16.57 1.81
N THR A 233 9.48 17.50 0.95
CA THR A 233 8.12 17.60 0.38
C THR A 233 7.99 16.87 -0.97
N ASN A 234 6.80 16.88 -1.56
CA ASN A 234 6.58 16.36 -2.92
C ASN A 234 7.41 17.12 -3.96
N GLN A 235 7.67 18.42 -3.75
CA GLN A 235 8.48 19.24 -4.65
C GLN A 235 9.91 18.71 -4.76
N VAL A 236 10.51 18.26 -3.64
CA VAL A 236 11.86 17.67 -3.64
C VAL A 236 11.90 16.39 -4.47
N PHE A 237 10.88 15.53 -4.37
CA PHE A 237 10.81 14.31 -5.18
C PHE A 237 10.58 14.62 -6.67
N ARG A 238 9.80 15.65 -7.01
CA ARG A 238 9.64 16.12 -8.39
C ARG A 238 10.96 16.67 -8.95
N TYR A 239 11.67 17.46 -8.16
CA TYR A 239 12.97 18.01 -8.53
C TYR A 239 14.02 16.91 -8.75
N ALA A 240 14.12 15.92 -7.85
CA ALA A 240 15.02 14.78 -8.01
C ALA A 240 14.77 14.02 -9.33
N LYS A 241 13.50 13.81 -9.69
CA LYS A 241 13.12 13.19 -10.96
C LYS A 241 13.57 14.03 -12.16
N LYS A 242 13.37 15.35 -12.11
CA LYS A 242 13.82 16.30 -13.15
C LYS A 242 15.34 16.35 -13.28
N ALA A 243 16.07 16.20 -12.16
CA ALA A 243 17.54 16.13 -12.12
C ALA A 243 18.10 14.77 -12.57
N GLY A 244 17.28 13.84 -13.05
CA GLY A 244 17.70 12.53 -13.56
C GLY A 244 17.79 11.43 -12.49
N ALA A 245 17.53 11.72 -11.22
CA ALA A 245 17.52 10.74 -10.13
C ALA A 245 16.19 9.97 -10.07
N ASN A 246 15.85 9.27 -11.16
CA ASN A 246 14.62 8.47 -11.28
C ASN A 246 14.51 7.32 -10.27
N TYR A 247 15.65 6.90 -9.70
CA TYR A 247 15.73 5.92 -8.63
C TYR A 247 15.38 6.49 -7.25
N ILE A 248 14.98 7.76 -7.10
CA ILE A 248 14.49 8.28 -5.81
C ILE A 248 12.96 8.40 -5.90
N ASN A 249 12.24 7.76 -4.98
CA ASN A 249 10.78 7.81 -4.96
C ASN A 249 10.20 7.92 -3.55
N LYS A 250 9.10 8.68 -3.42
CA LYS A 250 8.44 8.97 -2.15
C LYS A 250 8.03 7.72 -1.36
N PRO A 251 7.38 6.69 -1.95
CA PRO A 251 7.00 5.49 -1.21
C PRO A 251 8.21 4.75 -0.61
N LYS A 252 9.29 4.60 -1.37
CA LYS A 252 10.52 3.91 -0.93
C LYS A 252 11.23 4.68 0.18
N MET A 253 11.41 5.99 0.03
CA MET A 253 12.06 6.81 1.06
C MET A 253 11.24 6.84 2.36
N ARG A 254 9.91 6.91 2.28
CA ARG A 254 9.06 6.81 3.48
C ARG A 254 9.10 5.43 4.12
N HIS A 255 9.35 4.38 3.35
CA HIS A 255 9.37 3.02 3.86
C HIS A 255 10.56 2.76 4.79
N TYR A 256 11.73 3.34 4.53
CA TYR A 256 12.97 3.04 5.24
C TYR A 256 13.48 4.19 6.13
N VAL A 257 12.72 5.27 6.28
CA VAL A 257 13.20 6.46 7.01
C VAL A 257 13.49 6.18 8.49
N HIS A 258 12.80 5.23 9.13
CA HIS A 258 13.16 4.82 10.49
C HIS A 258 14.48 4.04 10.53
N CYS A 259 14.79 3.22 9.52
CA CYS A 259 16.12 2.58 9.44
C CYS A 259 17.23 3.62 9.31
N TYR A 260 17.00 4.67 8.50
CA TYR A 260 17.94 5.79 8.38
C TYR A 260 18.04 6.60 9.68
N ALA A 261 16.92 6.78 10.40
CA ALA A 261 16.91 7.41 11.71
C ALA A 261 17.76 6.64 12.73
N LEU A 262 17.66 5.31 12.75
CA LEU A 262 18.50 4.49 13.62
C LEU A 262 19.97 4.68 13.29
N HIS A 263 20.34 4.64 12.01
CA HIS A 263 21.72 4.87 11.57
C HIS A 263 22.26 6.25 11.97
N CYS A 264 21.43 7.30 11.93
CA CYS A 264 21.84 8.65 12.33
C CYS A 264 21.92 8.84 13.86
N LEU A 265 21.01 8.24 14.61
CA LEU A 265 20.95 8.42 16.08
C LEU A 265 21.91 7.49 16.82
N ASP A 266 22.10 6.28 16.30
CA ASP A 266 22.93 5.24 16.89
C ASP A 266 23.50 4.34 15.78
N GLU A 267 24.61 4.81 15.20
CA GLU A 267 25.31 4.11 14.14
C GLU A 267 25.82 2.74 14.59
N GLU A 268 26.29 2.64 15.84
CA GLU A 268 26.82 1.39 16.40
C GLU A 268 25.74 0.32 16.50
N THR A 269 24.58 0.65 17.07
CA THR A 269 23.43 -0.26 17.15
C THR A 269 22.93 -0.63 15.74
N SER A 270 22.89 0.32 14.81
CA SER A 270 22.55 0.05 13.41
C SER A 270 23.51 -0.96 12.77
N ASN A 271 24.81 -0.78 12.98
CA ASN A 271 25.86 -1.64 12.42
C ASN A 271 25.85 -3.05 13.01
N VAL A 272 25.65 -3.18 14.33
CA VAL A 272 25.46 -4.48 15.00
C VAL A 272 24.21 -5.19 14.48
N LEU A 273 23.09 -4.46 14.32
CA LEU A 273 21.85 -5.02 13.80
C LEU A 273 22.01 -5.53 12.35
N ARG A 274 22.74 -4.79 11.51
CA ARG A 274 23.04 -5.22 10.13
C ARG A 274 23.86 -6.52 10.10
N ARG A 275 24.93 -6.60 10.90
CA ARG A 275 25.75 -7.83 11.03
C ARG A 275 24.91 -9.03 11.49
N ALA A 276 24.16 -8.87 12.57
CA ALA A 276 23.36 -9.95 13.15
C ALA A 276 22.23 -10.45 12.23
N PHE A 277 21.66 -9.59 11.38
CA PHE A 277 20.66 -10.01 10.39
C PHE A 277 21.27 -10.61 9.14
N LYS A 278 22.47 -10.17 8.73
CA LYS A 278 23.21 -10.77 7.63
C LYS A 278 23.69 -12.18 7.98
N GLU A 279 24.27 -12.37 9.16
CA GLU A 279 24.75 -13.67 9.65
C GLU A 279 23.61 -14.71 9.71
N ARG A 280 22.41 -14.28 10.10
CA ARG A 280 21.21 -15.12 10.11
C ARG A 280 20.56 -15.31 8.73
N GLY A 281 21.06 -14.67 7.67
CA GLY A 281 20.48 -14.78 6.32
C GLY A 281 19.07 -14.20 6.20
N GLU A 282 18.72 -13.24 7.06
CA GLU A 282 17.37 -12.68 7.14
C GLU A 282 17.05 -11.72 5.98
N ASN A 283 15.77 -11.61 5.64
CA ASN A 283 15.33 -10.68 4.61
C ASN A 283 15.32 -9.23 5.10
N VAL A 284 15.43 -8.26 4.17
CA VAL A 284 15.38 -6.82 4.46
C VAL A 284 14.10 -6.41 5.19
N GLY A 285 13.00 -7.12 4.97
CA GLY A 285 11.74 -6.89 5.67
C GLY A 285 11.84 -7.15 7.17
N ALA A 286 12.49 -8.24 7.56
CA ALA A 286 12.73 -8.61 8.95
C ALA A 286 13.69 -7.63 9.63
N TRP A 287 14.82 -7.32 8.98
CA TRP A 287 15.76 -6.29 9.45
C TRP A 287 15.06 -4.94 9.66
N ARG A 288 14.28 -4.51 8.67
CA ARG A 288 13.51 -3.25 8.74
C ARG A 288 12.57 -3.21 9.94
N GLN A 289 11.87 -4.31 10.25
CA GLN A 289 10.98 -4.34 11.41
C GLN A 289 11.78 -4.31 12.72
N ALA A 290 12.94 -4.96 12.76
CA ALA A 290 13.79 -4.96 13.94
C ALA A 290 14.34 -3.56 14.26
N CYS A 291 14.53 -2.69 13.27
CA CYS A 291 14.97 -1.31 13.48
C CYS A 291 14.02 -0.46 14.35
N TYR A 292 12.74 -0.83 14.51
CA TYR A 292 11.83 -0.09 15.39
C TYR A 292 12.17 -0.26 16.88
N LYS A 293 12.58 -1.46 17.31
CA LYS A 293 12.87 -1.75 18.72
C LYS A 293 13.97 -0.85 19.32
N PRO A 294 15.17 -0.71 18.73
CA PRO A 294 16.20 0.16 19.28
C PRO A 294 15.80 1.64 19.23
N LEU A 295 15.05 2.08 18.21
CA LEU A 295 14.54 3.46 18.17
C LEU A 295 13.58 3.78 19.32
N VAL A 296 12.69 2.85 19.66
CA VAL A 296 11.78 3.04 20.79
C VAL A 296 12.57 3.07 22.11
N ALA A 297 13.61 2.26 22.25
CA ALA A 297 14.52 2.33 23.40
C ALA A 297 15.26 3.68 23.49
N VAL A 298 15.66 4.27 22.35
CA VAL A 298 16.21 5.64 22.31
C VAL A 298 15.15 6.66 22.76
N ALA A 299 13.92 6.54 22.28
CA ALA A 299 12.81 7.42 22.68
C ALA A 299 12.52 7.32 24.18
N ALA A 300 12.52 6.12 24.75
CA ALA A 300 12.31 5.89 26.19
C ALA A 300 13.35 6.62 27.05
N ARG A 301 14.61 6.69 26.59
CA ARG A 301 15.70 7.40 27.29
C ARG A 301 15.59 8.92 27.23
N GLN A 302 14.85 9.48 26.26
CA GLN A 302 14.76 10.92 26.03
C GLN A 302 13.33 11.45 26.21
N GLY A 303 12.58 10.87 27.17
CA GLY A 303 11.26 11.40 27.55
C GLY A 303 10.13 11.11 26.56
N TRP A 304 10.29 10.11 25.69
CA TRP A 304 9.29 9.65 24.70
C TRP A 304 8.91 10.67 23.61
N ASP A 305 9.64 11.79 23.49
CA ASP A 305 9.40 12.78 22.44
C ASP A 305 10.24 12.48 21.19
N ILE A 306 9.67 11.66 20.30
CA ILE A 306 10.33 11.29 19.04
C ILE A 306 10.42 12.45 18.05
N ASP A 307 9.54 13.46 18.14
CA ASP A 307 9.63 14.66 17.30
C ASP A 307 10.84 15.50 17.67
N ALA A 308 11.03 15.75 18.97
CA ALA A 308 12.20 16.45 19.47
C ALA A 308 13.50 15.74 19.06
N ILE A 309 13.56 14.41 19.19
CA ILE A 309 14.72 13.61 18.76
C ILE A 309 15.02 13.81 17.27
N PHE A 310 14.00 13.73 16.41
CA PHE A 310 14.19 13.90 14.97
C PHE A 310 14.60 15.34 14.63
N ASN A 311 13.99 16.34 15.27
CA ASN A 311 14.28 17.75 15.01
C ASN A 311 15.65 18.18 15.55
N ALA A 312 16.16 17.55 16.61
CA ALA A 312 17.48 17.83 17.17
C ALA A 312 18.62 17.39 16.24
N HIS A 313 18.41 16.35 15.42
CA HIS A 313 19.45 15.81 14.56
C HIS A 313 19.46 16.48 13.16
N PRO A 314 20.57 17.12 12.71
CA PRO A 314 20.61 17.89 11.46
C PRO A 314 20.26 17.11 10.18
N ARG A 315 20.48 15.80 10.18
CA ARG A 315 20.14 14.92 9.04
C ARG A 315 18.70 14.39 9.07
N LEU A 316 18.05 14.41 10.23
CA LEU A 316 16.71 13.83 10.43
C LEU A 316 15.61 14.89 10.53
N SER A 317 15.95 16.12 10.90
CA SER A 317 15.00 17.24 11.05
C SER A 317 14.21 17.53 9.76
N ILE A 318 14.81 17.24 8.60
CA ILE A 318 14.19 17.38 7.28
C ILE A 318 13.19 16.26 6.96
N TRP A 319 13.16 15.17 7.73
CA TRP A 319 12.28 14.04 7.52
C TRP A 319 11.06 14.13 8.43
N TYR A 320 9.95 13.54 7.98
CA TYR A 320 8.77 13.34 8.81
C TYR A 320 8.91 12.04 9.60
N VAL A 321 8.57 12.07 10.89
CA VAL A 321 8.58 10.86 11.71
C VAL A 321 7.49 9.89 11.19
N PRO A 322 7.83 8.62 10.95
CA PRO A 322 6.85 7.62 10.53
C PRO A 322 5.72 7.43 11.54
N THR A 323 4.49 7.40 11.05
CA THR A 323 3.30 7.13 11.87
C THR A 323 3.43 5.86 12.68
N LYS A 324 4.00 4.78 12.09
CA LYS A 324 4.21 3.52 12.81
C LYS A 324 5.20 3.65 13.96
N LEU A 325 6.25 4.46 13.82
CA LEU A 325 7.22 4.71 14.89
C LEU A 325 6.56 5.47 16.04
N ARG A 326 5.77 6.52 15.74
CA ARG A 326 5.01 7.26 16.76
C ARG A 326 4.07 6.34 17.54
N GLN A 327 3.30 5.52 16.84
CA GLN A 327 2.37 4.58 17.46
C GLN A 327 3.07 3.60 18.41
N LEU A 328 4.24 3.07 18.01
CA LEU A 328 5.01 2.17 18.86
C LEU A 328 5.57 2.89 20.09
N CYS A 329 6.07 4.12 19.95
CA CYS A 329 6.54 4.91 21.09
C CYS A 329 5.41 5.22 22.07
N HIS A 330 4.22 5.59 21.59
CA HIS A 330 3.07 5.82 22.45
C HIS A 330 2.59 4.55 23.16
N ALA A 331 2.53 3.43 22.45
CA ALA A 331 2.14 2.15 23.03
C ALA A 331 3.10 1.71 24.15
N GLU A 332 4.41 1.76 23.89
CA GLU A 332 5.43 1.41 24.88
C GLU A 332 5.47 2.40 26.06
N ARG A 333 5.23 3.70 25.82
CA ARG A 333 5.09 4.70 26.91
C ARG A 333 3.92 4.35 27.83
N SER A 334 2.76 4.04 27.26
CA SER A 334 1.58 3.66 28.03
C SER A 334 1.81 2.35 28.81
N SER A 335 2.44 1.36 28.19
CA SER A 335 2.84 0.10 28.85
C SER A 335 3.84 0.33 29.98
N ALA A 336 4.85 1.17 29.78
CA ALA A 336 5.84 1.52 30.78
C ALA A 336 5.22 2.28 31.96
N ALA A 337 4.31 3.23 31.69
CA ALA A 337 3.57 3.94 32.72
C ALA A 337 2.67 3.00 33.53
N ALA A 338 1.97 2.07 32.87
CA ALA A 338 1.16 1.05 33.53
C ALA A 338 2.01 0.11 34.41
N ALA A 339 3.16 -0.33 33.93
CA ALA A 339 4.09 -1.16 34.69
C ALA A 339 4.67 -0.43 35.91
N ALA A 340 5.00 0.86 35.78
CA ALA A 340 5.47 1.69 36.88
C ALA A 340 4.37 1.92 37.93
N ALA A 341 3.12 2.13 37.51
CA ALA A 341 1.97 2.26 38.42
C ALA A 341 1.68 0.96 39.17
N ALA A 342 1.73 -0.20 38.49
CA ALA A 342 1.55 -1.51 39.10
C ALA A 342 2.69 -1.89 40.07
N SER A 343 3.91 -1.42 39.81
CA SER A 343 5.03 -1.62 40.72
C SER A 343 4.92 -0.75 41.98
N SER A 344 4.34 0.46 41.84
CA SER A 344 4.13 1.39 42.96
C SER A 344 3.00 0.95 43.90
N SER A 345 1.99 0.24 43.38
CA SER A 345 0.89 -0.30 44.21
C SER A 345 1.32 -1.50 45.05
N ILE A 346 2.32 -2.28 44.62
CA ILE A 346 2.85 -3.43 45.39
C ILE A 346 3.68 -2.97 46.59
N THR A 347 4.39 -1.84 46.48
CA THR A 347 5.18 -1.29 47.60
C THR A 347 4.34 -0.59 48.67
N ALA A 348 3.10 -0.22 48.38
CA ALA A 348 2.19 0.42 49.34
C ALA A 348 1.40 -0.56 50.21
N ALA A 349 1.43 -1.87 49.91
CA ALA A 349 0.67 -2.90 50.63
C ALA A 349 1.50 -3.64 51.72
N GLY A 350 2.71 -3.16 52.04
CA GLY A 350 3.68 -3.88 52.87
C GLY A 350 4.04 -3.24 54.21
N VAL A 351 3.26 -2.29 54.73
CA VAL A 351 3.51 -1.69 56.04
C VAL A 351 2.19 -1.58 56.80
N ASP A 352 1.77 -2.67 57.45
CA ASP A 352 0.83 -2.55 58.56
C ASP A 352 1.00 -3.66 59.61
N HIS A 353 1.27 -3.19 60.83
CA HIS A 353 1.01 -3.76 62.14
C HIS A 353 1.78 -5.00 62.65
N LEU A 354 2.83 -4.72 63.45
CA LEU A 354 3.19 -5.54 64.61
C LEU A 354 2.37 -5.08 65.82
N PRO A 355 1.58 -5.95 66.48
CA PRO A 355 1.02 -5.65 67.80
C PRO A 355 2.01 -6.05 68.89
N PHE A 356 2.08 -5.21 69.92
CA PHE A 356 2.76 -5.44 71.20
C PHE A 356 2.17 -6.62 71.97
#